data_AF-A0A930P7V1-F1
#
_entry.id   AF-A0A930P7V1-F1
#
_cell.length_a   1.000
_cell.length_b   1.000
_cell.length_c   1.000
_cell.angle_alpha   90.00
_cell.angle_beta   90.00
_cell.angle_gamma   90.00
#
_symmetry.space_group_name_H-M   'P 1'
#
loop_
_entity.id
_entity.type
_entity.pdbx_description
1 polymer ?
#
loop_
_entity_poly.entity_id
_entity_poly.type
_entity_poly.pdbx_seq_one_letter_code
_entity_poly.pdbx_strand_id
1 'polypeptide(L)'
;MAYNKKAVLEGNTEAIRVILRLEKERREATEAEKVLLRGYQGFGGLKCVLNRCDNPDDLRYWSASEQNLFAPTQRLKQMIYRDAVDASTAKRYWESIKASVL
;
A
#
# COMPACT_ATOMS: atom_id res chain seq x y z
N MET A 1 -4.32 14.88 17.35
CA MET A 1 -4.72 13.50 17.00
C MET A 1 -3.48 12.65 16.81
N ALA A 2 -3.43 11.46 17.42
CA ALA A 2 -2.35 10.51 17.17
C ALA A 2 -2.47 9.98 15.72
N TYR A 3 -1.35 9.96 14.99
CA TYR A 3 -1.30 9.42 13.63
C TYR A 3 -1.41 7.89 13.67
N ASN A 4 -2.56 7.35 13.28
CA ASN A 4 -2.78 5.90 13.26
C ASN A 4 -2.23 5.28 11.97
N LYS A 5 -0.95 4.89 12.00
CA LYS A 5 -0.24 4.27 10.88
C LYS A 5 -1.01 3.10 10.25
N LYS A 6 -1.66 2.26 11.06
CA LYS A 6 -2.38 1.08 10.57
C LYS A 6 -3.60 1.47 9.75
N ALA A 7 -4.43 2.38 10.27
CA ALA A 7 -5.62 2.85 9.59
C ALA A 7 -5.27 3.57 8.27
N VAL A 8 -4.21 4.39 8.28
CA VAL A 8 -3.71 5.07 7.07
C VAL A 8 -3.22 4.07 6.04
N LEU A 9 -2.45 3.06 6.45
CA LEU A 9 -1.94 2.02 5.57
C LEU A 9 -3.09 1.20 4.93
N GLU A 10 -4.10 0.83 5.71
CA GLU A 10 -5.29 0.13 5.21
C GLU A 10 -6.11 1.00 4.24
N GLY A 11 -6.35 2.28 4.58
CA GLY A 11 -7.04 3.21 3.70
C GLY A 11 -6.30 3.45 2.37
N ASN A 12 -4.98 3.66 2.44
CA ASN A 12 -4.15 3.80 1.24
C ASN A 12 -4.15 2.52 0.40
N THR A 13 -4.18 1.34 1.03
CA THR A 13 -4.24 0.04 0.33
C THR A 13 -5.51 -0.07 -0.50
N GLU A 14 -6.66 0.33 0.06
CA GLU A 14 -7.92 0.30 -0.68
C GLU A 14 -7.96 1.33 -1.81
N ALA A 15 -7.41 2.53 -1.60
CA ALA A 15 -7.28 3.52 -2.67
C ALA A 15 -6.42 3.00 -3.84
N ILE A 16 -5.27 2.37 -3.55
CA ILE A 16 -4.40 1.79 -4.58
C ILE A 16 -5.09 0.64 -5.31
N ARG A 17 -5.81 -0.23 -4.60
CA ARG A 17 -6.59 -1.32 -5.21
C ARG A 17 -7.58 -0.78 -6.25
N VAL A 18 -8.26 0.32 -5.92
CA VAL A 18 -9.18 0.99 -6.83
C VAL A 18 -8.44 1.48 -8.07
N ILE A 19 -7.31 2.19 -7.92
CA ILE A 19 -6.52 2.65 -9.06
C ILE A 19 -6.10 1.49 -9.97
N LEU A 20 -5.53 0.42 -9.41
CA LEU A 20 -5.08 -0.74 -10.20
C LEU A 20 -6.25 -1.39 -10.97
N ARG A 21 -7.42 -1.48 -10.36
CA ARG A 21 -8.63 -1.97 -11.03
C ARG A 21 -9.06 -1.07 -12.18
N LEU A 22 -9.11 0.25 -11.95
CA LEU A 22 -9.51 1.23 -12.97
C LEU A 22 -8.57 1.22 -14.17
N GLU A 23 -7.26 1.12 -13.93
CA GLU A 23 -6.26 1.00 -14.99
C GLU A 23 -6.43 -0.28 -15.81
N LYS A 24 -6.69 -1.41 -15.13
CA LYS A 24 -6.92 -2.70 -15.77
C LYS A 24 -8.20 -2.70 -16.62
N GLU A 25 -9.27 -2.11 -16.11
CA GLU A 25 -10.58 -2.02 -16.78
C GLU A 25 -10.64 -0.88 -17.81
N ARG A 26 -9.64 0.01 -17.85
CA ARG A 26 -9.57 1.19 -18.74
C ARG A 26 -10.82 2.06 -18.67
N ARG A 27 -11.29 2.34 -17.47
CA ARG A 27 -12.47 3.17 -17.23
C ARG A 27 -12.23 4.22 -16.15
N GLU A 28 -13.14 5.19 -16.10
CA GLU A 28 -13.16 6.19 -15.04
C GLU A 28 -13.72 5.62 -13.73
N ALA A 29 -13.35 6.28 -12.63
CA ALA A 29 -13.85 5.98 -11.30
C ALA A 29 -15.35 6.31 -11.18
N THR A 30 -16.11 5.40 -10.58
CA THR A 30 -17.48 5.69 -10.11
C THR A 30 -17.44 6.68 -8.94
N GLU A 31 -18.58 7.30 -8.63
CA GLU A 31 -18.66 8.24 -7.49
C GLU A 31 -18.25 7.60 -6.15
N ALA A 32 -18.61 6.33 -5.94
CA ALA A 32 -18.20 5.58 -4.74
C ALA A 32 -16.67 5.35 -4.70
N GLU A 33 -16.06 5.02 -5.83
CA GLU A 33 -14.60 4.87 -5.93
C GLU A 33 -13.88 6.21 -5.74
N LYS A 34 -14.41 7.31 -6.27
CA LYS A 34 -13.86 8.65 -6.04
C LYS A 34 -13.82 9.02 -4.55
N VAL A 35 -14.80 8.59 -3.76
CA VAL A 35 -14.79 8.78 -2.30
C VAL A 35 -13.62 8.03 -1.67
N LEU A 36 -13.38 6.77 -2.06
CA LEU A 36 -12.24 5.98 -1.57
C LEU A 36 -10.90 6.64 -1.96
N LEU A 37 -10.78 7.12 -3.19
CA LEU A 37 -9.57 7.77 -3.69
C LEU A 37 -9.27 9.09 -2.95
N ARG A 38 -10.29 9.88 -2.59
CA ARG A 38 -10.13 11.08 -1.76
C ARG A 38 -9.63 10.77 -0.35
N GLY A 39 -9.80 9.54 0.12
CA GLY A 39 -9.28 9.06 1.39
C GLY A 39 -7.78 8.72 1.38
N TYR A 40 -7.10 8.80 0.22
CA TYR A 40 -5.66 8.55 0.14
C TYR A 40 -4.87 9.62 0.89
N GLN A 41 -4.05 9.21 1.85
CA GLN A 41 -3.27 10.12 2.70
C GLN A 41 -1.76 10.05 2.47
N GLY A 42 -1.31 9.18 1.55
CA GLY A 42 0.11 9.02 1.21
C GLY A 42 0.92 8.22 2.25
N PHE A 43 2.20 7.97 1.94
CA PHE A 43 3.08 7.10 2.74
C PHE A 43 4.18 7.82 3.52
N GLY A 44 4.23 9.16 3.53
CA GLY A 44 5.31 9.91 4.21
C GLY A 44 5.56 9.50 5.67
N GLY A 45 4.51 9.17 6.43
CA GLY A 45 4.62 8.68 7.82
C GLY A 45 4.74 7.16 7.98
N LEU A 46 4.74 6.39 6.89
CA LEU A 46 4.63 4.93 6.87
C LEU A 46 5.96 4.26 6.53
N LYS A 47 7.00 4.53 7.33
CA LYS A 47 8.33 3.90 7.16
C LYS A 47 8.31 2.36 7.10
N CYS A 48 7.26 1.73 7.61
CA CYS A 48 7.06 0.28 7.53
C CYS A 48 7.11 -0.28 6.10
N VAL A 49 6.81 0.50 5.04
CA VAL A 49 6.92 0.03 3.65
C VAL A 49 8.37 -0.12 3.16
N LEU A 50 9.34 0.41 3.90
CA LEU A 50 10.77 0.24 3.62
C LEU A 50 11.31 -1.08 4.17
N ASN A 51 10.61 -1.70 5.13
CA ASN A 51 11.02 -2.95 5.75
C ASN A 51 10.74 -4.14 4.81
N ARG A 52 11.55 -5.20 4.95
CA ARG A 52 11.30 -6.49 4.26
C ARG A 52 10.00 -7.10 4.76
N CYS A 53 9.17 -7.61 3.85
CA CYS A 53 7.87 -8.22 4.17
C CYS A 53 7.49 -9.31 3.16
N ASP A 54 8.49 -9.91 2.52
CA ASP A 54 8.29 -10.90 1.47
C ASP A 54 7.89 -12.26 2.06
N ASN A 55 8.48 -12.61 3.21
CA ASN A 55 8.24 -13.87 3.90
C ASN A 55 7.73 -13.63 5.32
N PRO A 56 6.87 -14.51 5.88
CA PRO A 56 6.44 -14.40 7.28
C PRO A 56 7.60 -14.28 8.29
N ASP A 57 8.73 -14.93 8.02
CA ASP A 57 9.94 -14.88 8.84
C ASP A 57 10.59 -13.49 8.89
N ASP A 58 10.28 -12.61 7.94
CA ASP A 58 10.80 -11.24 7.94
C ASP A 58 10.33 -10.44 9.15
N LEU A 59 9.21 -10.84 9.79
CA LEU A 59 8.67 -10.22 11.00
C LEU A 59 9.72 -10.10 12.12
N ARG A 60 10.67 -11.03 12.20
CA ARG A 60 11.75 -11.01 13.21
C ARG A 60 12.68 -9.80 13.10
N TYR A 61 12.71 -9.15 11.94
CA TYR A 61 13.52 -7.96 11.68
C TYR A 61 12.76 -6.65 11.94
N TRP A 62 11.48 -6.74 12.31
CA TRP A 62 10.65 -5.56 12.59
C TRP A 62 10.75 -5.17 14.06
N SER A 63 10.75 -3.86 14.31
CA SER A 63 10.67 -3.33 15.67
C SER A 63 9.36 -3.75 16.33
N ALA A 64 9.40 -4.04 17.65
CA ALA A 64 8.21 -4.47 18.39
C ALA A 64 7.03 -3.51 18.26
N SER A 65 7.29 -2.21 18.13
CA SER A 65 6.28 -1.16 17.96
C SER A 65 5.65 -1.10 16.56
N GLU A 66 6.23 -1.77 15.56
CA GLU A 66 5.73 -1.79 14.18
C GLU A 66 5.32 -3.18 13.68
N GLN A 67 5.49 -4.24 14.48
CA GLN A 67 5.07 -5.60 14.10
C GLN A 67 3.58 -5.70 13.73
N ASN A 68 2.72 -4.87 14.34
CA ASN A 68 1.30 -4.78 13.99
C ASN A 68 1.04 -4.22 12.57
N LEU A 69 2.03 -3.60 11.94
CA LEU A 69 1.98 -3.10 10.56
C LEU A 69 2.49 -4.13 9.54
N PHE A 70 3.17 -5.19 9.98
CA PHE A 70 3.75 -6.21 9.10
C PHE A 70 2.72 -6.81 8.13
N ALA A 71 1.65 -7.40 8.68
CA ALA A 71 0.64 -8.07 7.86
C ALA A 71 -0.09 -7.10 6.91
N PRO A 72 -0.49 -5.88 7.33
CA PRO A 72 -0.98 -4.86 6.41
C PRO A 72 0.02 -4.48 5.31
N THR A 73 1.30 -4.27 5.62
CA THR A 73 2.32 -3.92 4.62
C THR A 73 2.54 -5.05 3.62
N GLN A 74 2.61 -6.30 4.11
CA GLN A 74 2.73 -7.48 3.26
C GLN A 74 1.51 -7.62 2.32
N ARG A 75 0.29 -7.40 2.85
CA ARG A 75 -0.94 -7.42 2.05
C ARG A 75 -0.93 -6.37 0.95
N LEU A 76 -0.48 -5.15 1.25
CA LEU A 76 -0.32 -4.09 0.26
C LEU A 76 0.62 -4.51 -0.87
N LYS A 77 1.82 -4.99 -0.52
CA LYS A 77 2.82 -5.43 -1.51
C LYS A 77 2.25 -6.57 -2.38
N GLN A 78 1.71 -7.61 -1.76
CA GLN A 78 1.11 -8.74 -2.49
C GLN A 78 -0.03 -8.30 -3.41
N MET A 79 -0.89 -7.39 -2.96
CA MET A 79 -1.99 -6.86 -3.77
C MET A 79 -1.48 -6.11 -5.00
N ILE A 80 -0.46 -5.26 -4.86
CA ILE A 80 0.15 -4.54 -6.00
C ILE A 80 0.69 -5.52 -7.02
N TYR A 81 1.45 -6.53 -6.58
CA TYR A 81 2.04 -7.52 -7.49
C TYR A 81 1.03 -8.49 -8.11
N ARG A 82 -0.13 -8.69 -7.48
CA ARG A 82 -1.24 -9.49 -8.02
C ARG A 82 -2.08 -8.72 -9.03
N ASP A 83 -2.38 -7.46 -8.74
CA ASP A 83 -3.42 -6.71 -9.46
C ASP A 83 -2.87 -5.79 -10.56
N ALA A 84 -1.57 -5.43 -10.50
CA ALA A 84 -0.94 -4.67 -11.57
C ALA A 84 -0.93 -5.44 -12.90
N VAL A 85 -0.87 -4.70 -14.00
CA VAL A 85 -0.92 -5.24 -15.38
C VAL A 85 0.25 -6.20 -15.66
N ASP A 86 1.42 -5.90 -15.11
CA ASP A 86 2.63 -6.70 -15.28
C ASP A 86 3.62 -6.48 -14.11
N ALA A 87 4.65 -7.34 -14.04
CA ALA A 87 5.64 -7.31 -12.97
C ALA A 87 6.51 -6.03 -12.95
N SER A 88 6.78 -5.42 -14.10
CA SER A 88 7.54 -4.16 -14.19
C SER A 88 6.72 -2.99 -13.63
N THR A 89 5.43 -2.96 -13.95
CA THR A 89 4.45 -2.01 -13.42
C THR A 89 4.27 -2.18 -11.92
N ALA A 90 4.11 -3.41 -11.41
CA ALA A 90 4.08 -3.69 -9.98
C ALA A 90 5.33 -3.17 -9.25
N LYS A 91 6.52 -3.46 -9.81
CA LYS A 91 7.79 -3.00 -9.26
C LYS A 91 7.84 -1.47 -9.21
N ARG A 92 7.46 -0.78 -10.30
CA ARG A 92 7.42 0.69 -10.34
C ARG A 92 6.49 1.26 -9.27
N TYR A 93 5.28 0.71 -9.11
CA TYR A 93 4.36 1.11 -8.05
C TYR A 93 4.98 0.98 -6.65
N TRP A 94 5.59 -0.17 -6.36
CA TRP A 94 6.22 -0.41 -5.07
C TRP A 94 7.41 0.53 -4.82
N GLU A 95 8.25 0.77 -5.82
CA GLU A 95 9.35 1.73 -5.71
C GLU A 95 8.85 3.17 -5.51
N SER A 96 7.80 3.59 -6.21
CA SER A 96 7.18 4.92 -6.02
C SER A 96 6.60 5.10 -4.62
N ILE A 97 5.97 4.06 -4.05
CA ILE A 97 5.49 4.08 -2.66
C ILE A 97 6.66 4.28 -1.69
N LYS A 98 7.74 3.50 -1.84
CA LYS A 98 8.93 3.65 -0.99
C LYS A 98 9.57 5.03 -1.13
N ALA A 99 9.66 5.56 -2.36
CA ALA A 99 10.24 6.88 -2.62
C ALA A 99 9.41 8.03 -2.03
N SER A 100 8.11 7.82 -1.79
CA SER A 100 7.25 8.82 -1.14
C SER A 100 7.42 8.88 0.39
N VAL A 101 8.19 7.95 0.97
CA VAL A 101 8.63 8.00 2.37
C VAL A 101 9.90 8.86 2.43
N LEU A 102 9.74 10.15 2.69
CA LEU A 102 10.84 11.08 2.99
C LEU A 102 11.25 10.98 4.48
#